data_AF-A0A9X9HTQ6-F1
#
_entry.id   AF-A0A9X9HTQ6-F1
#
_cell.length_a   1.000
_cell.length_b   1.000
_cell.length_c   1.000
_cell.angle_alpha   90.00
_cell.angle_beta   90.00
_cell.angle_gamma   90.00
#
_symmetry.space_group_name_H-M   'P 1'
#
loop_
_entity.id
_entity.type
_entity.pdbx_description
1 polymer ?
#
loop_
_entity_poly.entity_id
_entity_poly.type
_entity_poly.pdbx_seq_one_letter_code
_entity_poly.pdbx_strand_id
1 'polypeptide(L)'
;MDEKKIDFLLYSVPENVDYTTIPEELDLEDVPQERIDGLIKLLSNENEVLQFDSARLLVHWGIDEGFDTLVLMFEKGETEGMIDHRLHGYDDTDRHILSAFISYWASKADQSQQKGDDARQKIFPSVARIIRKASSADFSISELFWLVTKMQFMEYVPLVKEYLRHIIDYPSKRYWEIHDTVKSLLEIEPQFIHDLFESKHKKLSDFGL
;
A
#
# COMPACT_ATOMS: atom_id res chain seq x y z
N MET A 1 -0.52 -26.13 13.17
CA MET A 1 -1.51 -26.23 12.08
C MET A 1 -0.84 -27.02 10.96
N ASP A 2 -1.54 -27.89 10.25
CA ASP A 2 -0.93 -28.61 9.12
C ASP A 2 -0.76 -27.69 7.90
N GLU A 3 0.17 -28.05 7.00
CA GLU A 3 0.54 -27.26 5.82
C GLU A 3 -0.66 -27.04 4.88
N LYS A 4 -1.49 -28.07 4.68
CA LYS A 4 -2.70 -27.97 3.84
C LYS A 4 -3.69 -26.95 4.35
N LYS A 5 -3.87 -26.85 5.68
CA LYS A 5 -4.76 -25.84 6.26
C LYS A 5 -4.16 -24.45 6.12
N ILE A 6 -2.84 -24.29 6.27
CA ILE A 6 -2.17 -23.00 6.02
C ILE A 6 -2.35 -22.57 4.56
N ASP A 7 -2.12 -23.48 3.60
CA ASP A 7 -2.31 -23.20 2.18
C ASP A 7 -3.74 -22.78 1.86
N PHE A 8 -4.73 -23.49 2.41
CA PHE A 8 -6.12 -23.11 2.28
C PHE A 8 -6.37 -21.70 2.84
N LEU A 9 -5.85 -21.38 4.01
CA LEU A 9 -6.07 -20.08 4.65
C LEU A 9 -5.45 -18.93 3.86
N LEU A 10 -4.21 -19.08 3.38
CA LEU A 10 -3.48 -17.98 2.76
C LEU A 10 -3.72 -17.87 1.25
N TYR A 11 -3.88 -18.97 0.54
CA TYR A 11 -3.75 -18.98 -0.92
C TYR A 11 -4.98 -19.45 -1.70
N SER A 12 -6.01 -19.98 -1.03
CA SER A 12 -7.19 -20.46 -1.74
C SER A 12 -8.05 -19.34 -2.34
N VAL A 13 -8.74 -19.66 -3.43
CA VAL A 13 -9.83 -18.89 -4.03
C VAL A 13 -11.03 -19.84 -4.14
N PRO A 14 -12.24 -19.46 -3.66
CA PRO A 14 -13.43 -20.32 -3.78
C PRO A 14 -13.76 -20.67 -5.23
N GLU A 15 -14.23 -21.91 -5.49
CA GLU A 15 -14.50 -22.39 -6.87
C GLU A 15 -15.60 -21.59 -7.60
N ASN A 16 -16.48 -20.94 -6.86
CA ASN A 16 -17.58 -20.12 -7.41
C ASN A 16 -17.15 -18.68 -7.76
N VAL A 17 -15.90 -18.30 -7.50
CA VAL A 17 -15.34 -16.98 -7.84
C VAL A 17 -14.64 -17.06 -9.20
N ASP A 18 -15.06 -16.23 -10.16
CA ASP A 18 -14.51 -16.20 -11.53
C ASP A 18 -13.84 -14.87 -11.91
N TYR A 19 -13.90 -13.85 -11.06
CA TYR A 19 -13.37 -12.51 -11.32
C TYR A 19 -11.90 -12.33 -10.92
N THR A 20 -11.36 -13.20 -10.06
CA THR A 20 -9.95 -13.13 -9.64
C THR A 20 -9.35 -14.52 -9.39
N THR A 21 -8.02 -14.56 -9.41
CA THR A 21 -7.21 -15.69 -8.94
C THR A 21 -6.30 -15.30 -7.79
N ILE A 22 -6.41 -14.05 -7.30
CA ILE A 22 -5.57 -13.46 -6.27
C ILE A 22 -6.39 -13.36 -5.00
N PRO A 23 -6.00 -14.03 -3.89
CA PRO A 23 -6.75 -14.00 -2.64
C PRO A 23 -7.02 -12.60 -2.06
N GLU A 24 -6.07 -11.68 -2.27
CA GLU A 24 -6.14 -10.29 -1.81
C GLU A 24 -7.27 -9.49 -2.51
N GLU A 25 -7.70 -9.93 -3.69
CA GLU A 25 -8.74 -9.27 -4.50
C GLU A 25 -10.14 -9.86 -4.25
N LEU A 26 -10.28 -10.84 -3.35
CA LEU A 26 -11.58 -11.40 -3.01
C LEU A 26 -12.47 -10.38 -2.29
N ASP A 27 -13.72 -10.28 -2.75
CA ASP A 27 -14.75 -9.59 -2.01
C ASP A 27 -15.03 -10.34 -0.70
N LEU A 28 -15.21 -9.60 0.39
CA LEU A 28 -15.37 -10.19 1.74
C LEU A 28 -16.57 -11.15 1.82
N GLU A 29 -17.62 -10.94 1.03
CA GLU A 29 -18.80 -11.82 0.98
C GLU A 29 -18.53 -13.20 0.39
N ASP A 30 -17.49 -13.33 -0.44
CA ASP A 30 -17.06 -14.60 -1.02
C ASP A 30 -16.10 -15.37 -0.11
N VAL A 31 -15.57 -14.74 0.93
CA VAL A 31 -14.61 -15.37 1.84
C VAL A 31 -15.33 -16.22 2.90
N PRO A 32 -15.09 -17.54 2.97
CA PRO A 32 -15.71 -18.37 4.00
C PRO A 32 -15.33 -17.92 5.41
N GLN A 33 -16.30 -17.81 6.33
CA GLN A 33 -16.05 -17.38 7.71
C GLN A 33 -14.99 -18.23 8.42
N GLU A 34 -14.95 -19.54 8.16
CA GLU A 34 -13.93 -20.43 8.73
C GLU A 34 -12.50 -20.06 8.31
N ARG A 35 -12.34 -19.39 7.16
CA ARG A 35 -11.06 -18.90 6.66
C ARG A 35 -10.65 -17.65 7.43
N ILE A 36 -11.57 -16.71 7.62
CA ILE A 36 -11.37 -15.51 8.44
C ILE A 36 -10.97 -15.91 9.86
N ASP A 37 -11.74 -16.79 10.51
CA ASP A 37 -11.47 -17.27 11.86
C ASP A 37 -10.11 -17.98 11.97
N GLY A 38 -9.73 -18.72 10.92
CA GLY A 38 -8.42 -19.38 10.84
C GLY A 38 -7.27 -18.38 10.75
N LEU A 39 -7.40 -17.35 9.93
CA LEU A 39 -6.41 -16.28 9.78
C LEU A 39 -6.28 -15.45 11.06
N ILE A 40 -7.39 -15.13 11.73
CA ILE A 40 -7.37 -14.44 13.03
C ILE A 40 -6.56 -15.24 14.07
N LYS A 41 -6.70 -16.57 14.09
CA LYS A 41 -5.88 -17.43 14.97
C LYS A 41 -4.39 -17.38 14.62
N LEU A 42 -4.05 -17.18 13.34
CA LEU A 42 -2.65 -17.05 12.90
C LEU A 42 -2.01 -15.71 13.27
N LEU A 43 -2.79 -14.70 13.66
CA LEU A 43 -2.26 -13.40 14.13
C LEU A 43 -1.45 -13.52 15.44
N SER A 44 -1.57 -14.62 16.18
CA SER A 44 -0.78 -14.91 17.39
C SER A 44 0.24 -16.04 17.18
N ASN A 45 0.58 -16.35 15.93
CA ASN A 45 1.56 -17.40 15.61
C ASN A 45 2.99 -16.94 15.94
N GLU A 46 3.84 -17.86 16.39
CA GLU A 46 5.27 -17.59 16.64
C GLU A 46 6.07 -17.38 15.35
N ASN A 47 5.56 -17.89 14.21
CA ASN A 47 6.14 -17.65 12.90
C ASN A 47 5.69 -16.27 12.37
N GLU A 48 6.62 -15.31 12.41
CA GLU A 48 6.41 -13.92 11.98
C GLU A 48 5.95 -13.80 10.51
N VAL A 49 6.40 -14.70 9.62
CA VAL A 49 5.98 -14.70 8.22
C VAL A 49 4.50 -15.08 8.11
N LEU A 50 4.06 -16.12 8.83
CA LEU A 50 2.65 -16.51 8.86
C LEU A 50 1.78 -15.45 9.51
N GLN A 51 2.28 -14.80 10.56
CA GLN A 51 1.60 -13.69 11.21
C GLN A 51 1.41 -12.52 10.23
N PHE A 52 2.49 -12.12 9.55
CA PHE A 52 2.49 -11.04 8.56
C PHE A 52 1.55 -11.32 7.38
N ASP A 53 1.66 -12.49 6.75
CA ASP A 53 0.81 -12.84 5.60
C ASP A 53 -0.67 -12.93 5.99
N SER A 54 -0.97 -13.46 7.19
CA SER A 54 -2.35 -13.51 7.69
C SER A 54 -2.90 -12.11 7.98
N ALA A 55 -2.10 -11.25 8.61
CA ALA A 55 -2.49 -9.87 8.90
C ALA A 55 -2.73 -9.10 7.60
N ARG A 56 -1.81 -9.18 6.64
CA ARG A 56 -1.89 -8.50 5.34
C ARG A 56 -3.13 -8.93 4.54
N LEU A 57 -3.43 -10.22 4.49
CA LEU A 57 -4.61 -10.73 3.79
C LEU A 57 -5.92 -10.26 4.44
N LEU A 58 -6.01 -10.31 5.77
CA LEU A 58 -7.15 -9.78 6.52
C LEU A 58 -7.34 -8.27 6.30
N VAL A 59 -6.25 -7.51 6.18
CA VAL A 59 -6.28 -6.07 5.88
C VAL A 59 -6.86 -5.81 4.49
N HIS A 60 -6.47 -6.58 3.47
CA HIS A 60 -7.05 -6.45 2.12
C HIS A 60 -8.58 -6.59 2.13
N TRP A 61 -9.12 -7.48 2.97
CA TRP A 61 -10.57 -7.66 3.13
C TRP A 61 -11.25 -6.68 4.09
N GLY A 62 -10.51 -5.74 4.69
CA GLY A 62 -11.06 -4.73 5.60
C GLY A 62 -11.35 -5.21 7.02
N ILE A 63 -10.65 -6.26 7.48
CA ILE A 63 -10.81 -6.82 8.84
C ILE A 63 -9.90 -6.09 9.84
N ASP A 64 -10.48 -5.64 10.96
CA ASP A 64 -9.81 -4.74 11.91
C ASP A 64 -8.68 -5.44 12.69
N GLU A 65 -8.85 -6.71 13.04
CA GLU A 65 -7.85 -7.50 13.75
C GLU A 65 -6.55 -7.66 12.94
N GLY A 66 -6.69 -7.86 11.63
CA GLY A 66 -5.57 -7.88 10.70
C GLY A 66 -4.89 -6.53 10.64
N PHE A 67 -5.66 -5.44 10.56
CA PHE A 67 -5.16 -4.07 10.51
C PHE A 67 -4.34 -3.72 11.75
N ASP A 68 -4.91 -3.95 12.93
CA ASP A 68 -4.26 -3.61 14.19
C ASP A 68 -2.96 -4.41 14.38
N THR A 69 -2.95 -5.68 13.95
CA THR A 69 -1.74 -6.52 13.97
C THR A 69 -0.68 -6.02 12.99
N LEU A 70 -1.06 -5.75 11.73
CA LEU A 70 -0.12 -5.29 10.71
C LEU A 70 0.51 -3.94 11.08
N VAL A 71 -0.29 -3.00 11.62
CA VAL A 71 0.21 -1.72 12.12
C VAL A 71 1.20 -1.94 13.27
N LEU A 72 0.88 -2.80 14.23
CA LEU A 72 1.79 -3.08 15.35
C LEU A 72 3.14 -3.64 14.88
N MET A 73 3.12 -4.60 13.95
CA MET A 73 4.35 -5.18 13.38
C MET A 73 5.15 -4.11 12.62
N PHE A 74 4.48 -3.33 11.76
CA PHE A 74 5.10 -2.25 11.00
C PHE A 74 5.71 -1.17 11.91
N GLU A 75 5.02 -0.83 12.99
CA GLU A 75 5.48 0.19 13.94
C GLU A 75 6.77 -0.21 14.64
N LYS A 76 6.86 -1.48 15.04
CA LYS A 76 8.04 -2.07 15.68
C LYS A 76 9.19 -2.36 14.71
N GLY A 77 8.96 -2.26 13.40
CA GLY A 77 9.96 -2.60 12.37
C GLY A 77 10.11 -4.10 12.14
N GLU A 78 9.14 -4.91 12.57
CA GLU A 78 9.16 -6.38 12.43
C GLU A 78 8.79 -6.83 11.01
N THR A 79 8.39 -5.92 10.12
CA THR A 79 7.97 -6.25 8.75
C THR A 79 9.10 -6.13 7.72
N GLU A 80 10.29 -5.66 8.08
CA GLU A 80 11.38 -5.45 7.09
C GLU A 80 11.83 -6.78 6.47
N GLY A 81 11.92 -6.81 5.14
CA GLY A 81 12.38 -7.98 4.38
C GLY A 81 11.40 -9.16 4.32
N MET A 82 10.12 -8.97 4.62
CA MET A 82 9.11 -10.04 4.52
C MET A 82 8.76 -10.39 3.06
N ILE A 83 8.88 -9.42 2.15
CA ILE A 83 8.61 -9.61 0.72
C ILE A 83 9.76 -9.02 -0.11
N ASP A 84 10.48 -9.88 -0.80
CA ASP A 84 11.48 -9.48 -1.80
C ASP A 84 10.83 -9.23 -3.16
N HIS A 85 11.27 -8.17 -3.85
CA HIS A 85 10.88 -7.91 -5.23
C HIS A 85 11.39 -9.02 -6.15
N ARG A 86 10.47 -9.79 -6.75
CA ARG A 86 10.77 -11.02 -7.51
C ARG A 86 11.85 -10.89 -8.59
N LEU A 87 11.96 -9.72 -9.24
CA LEU A 87 12.91 -9.50 -10.34
C LEU A 87 14.22 -8.82 -9.92
N HIS A 88 14.22 -8.12 -8.79
CA HIS A 88 15.30 -7.18 -8.45
C HIS A 88 15.90 -7.43 -7.07
N GLY A 89 15.22 -8.21 -6.23
CA GLY A 89 15.72 -8.66 -4.92
C GLY A 89 15.84 -7.56 -3.87
N TYR A 90 15.27 -6.36 -4.10
CA TYR A 90 15.13 -5.35 -3.05
C TYR A 90 13.90 -5.65 -2.21
N ASP A 91 13.88 -5.16 -0.96
CA ASP A 91 12.73 -5.27 -0.06
C ASP A 91 11.55 -4.42 -0.58
N ASP A 92 10.45 -5.09 -0.89
CA ASP A 92 9.22 -4.51 -1.43
C ASP A 92 8.07 -4.54 -0.41
N THR A 93 8.37 -4.88 0.85
CA THR A 93 7.37 -5.09 1.89
C THR A 93 6.50 -3.86 2.12
N ASP A 94 7.10 -2.67 2.22
CA ASP A 94 6.37 -1.42 2.45
C ASP A 94 5.37 -1.10 1.33
N ARG A 95 5.67 -1.48 0.07
CA ARG A 95 4.74 -1.32 -1.06
C ARG A 95 3.52 -2.23 -0.89
N HIS A 96 3.73 -3.48 -0.48
CA HIS A 96 2.63 -4.40 -0.21
C HIS A 96 1.80 -3.99 1.02
N ILE A 97 2.42 -3.43 2.05
CA ILE A 97 1.70 -2.85 3.19
C ILE A 97 0.87 -1.63 2.74
N LEU A 98 1.43 -0.76 1.89
CA LEU A 98 0.69 0.37 1.32
C LEU A 98 -0.55 -0.12 0.56
N SER A 99 -0.39 -1.12 -0.30
CA SER A 99 -1.48 -1.72 -1.07
C SER A 99 -2.58 -2.24 -0.14
N ALA A 100 -2.21 -2.99 0.90
CA ALA A 100 -3.15 -3.49 1.89
C ALA A 100 -3.92 -2.37 2.59
N PHE A 101 -3.25 -1.28 3.02
CA PHE A 101 -3.95 -0.15 3.64
C PHE A 101 -4.91 0.57 2.69
N ILE A 102 -4.60 0.66 1.40
CA ILE A 102 -5.50 1.20 0.38
C ILE A 102 -6.75 0.31 0.26
N SER A 103 -6.56 -1.02 0.15
CA SER A 103 -7.66 -1.99 0.10
C SER A 103 -8.53 -1.97 1.36
N TYR A 104 -7.91 -1.87 2.54
CA TYR A 104 -8.62 -1.75 3.81
C TYR A 104 -9.55 -0.53 3.81
N TRP A 105 -9.04 0.63 3.39
CA TRP A 105 -9.88 1.82 3.27
C TRP A 105 -11.00 1.62 2.25
N ALA A 106 -10.72 1.04 1.09
CA ALA A 106 -11.73 0.79 0.05
C ALA A 106 -12.86 -0.12 0.57
N SER A 107 -12.51 -1.25 1.19
CA SER A 107 -13.49 -2.17 1.81
C SER A 107 -14.34 -1.48 2.88
N LYS A 108 -13.76 -0.60 3.70
CA LYS A 108 -14.54 0.17 4.69
C LYS A 108 -15.43 1.22 4.04
N ALA A 109 -14.97 1.87 2.97
CA ALA A 109 -15.73 2.87 2.23
C ALA A 109 -16.96 2.27 1.52
N ASP A 110 -16.82 1.05 0.98
CA ASP A 110 -17.93 0.32 0.35
C ASP A 110 -19.05 -0.03 1.34
N GLN A 111 -18.70 -0.20 2.62
CA GLN A 111 -19.69 -0.46 3.68
C GLN A 111 -20.47 0.80 4.07
N SER A 112 -19.81 1.95 4.19
CA SER A 112 -20.44 3.26 4.34
C SER A 112 -19.44 4.41 4.25
N GLN A 113 -19.93 5.61 3.90
CA GLN A 113 -19.13 6.83 3.91
C GLN A 113 -18.42 7.07 5.26
N GLN A 114 -19.13 6.90 6.39
CA GLN A 114 -18.55 7.10 7.73
C GLN A 114 -17.40 6.14 7.99
N LYS A 115 -17.57 4.85 7.66
CA LYS A 115 -16.51 3.84 7.83
C LYS A 115 -15.30 4.15 6.93
N GLY A 116 -15.54 4.62 5.72
CA GLY A 116 -14.48 5.09 4.82
C GLY A 116 -13.71 6.29 5.39
N ASP A 117 -14.40 7.28 5.94
CA ASP A 117 -13.76 8.46 6.55
C ASP A 117 -12.96 8.09 7.81
N ASP A 118 -13.49 7.20 8.65
CA ASP A 118 -12.80 6.68 9.82
C ASP A 118 -11.54 5.88 9.41
N ALA A 119 -11.65 5.03 8.37
CA ALA A 119 -10.53 4.26 7.85
C ALA A 119 -9.45 5.16 7.23
N ARG A 120 -9.83 6.21 6.49
CA ARG A 120 -8.90 7.20 5.92
C ARG A 120 -8.06 7.85 7.02
N GLN A 121 -8.69 8.25 8.13
CA GLN A 121 -7.99 8.79 9.29
C GLN A 121 -7.09 7.72 9.95
N LYS A 122 -7.57 6.49 10.06
CA LYS A 122 -6.85 5.37 10.69
C LYS A 122 -5.57 4.99 9.93
N ILE A 123 -5.60 4.96 8.59
CA ILE A 123 -4.43 4.56 7.79
C ILE A 123 -3.38 5.67 7.64
N PHE A 124 -3.76 6.93 7.85
CA PHE A 124 -2.90 8.08 7.58
C PHE A 124 -1.51 8.03 8.21
N PRO A 125 -1.34 7.71 9.52
CA PRO A 125 -0.02 7.68 10.14
C PRO A 125 0.95 6.70 9.47
N SER A 126 0.46 5.50 9.16
CA SER A 126 1.25 4.43 8.56
C SER A 126 1.60 4.73 7.11
N VAL A 127 0.62 5.18 6.31
CA VAL A 127 0.85 5.61 4.92
C VAL A 127 1.83 6.78 4.87
N ALA A 128 1.71 7.75 5.77
CA ALA A 128 2.65 8.88 5.86
C ALA A 128 4.09 8.43 6.17
N ARG A 129 4.26 7.38 6.99
CA ARG A 129 5.58 6.78 7.26
C ARG A 129 6.14 6.07 6.03
N ILE A 130 5.31 5.34 5.28
CA ILE A 130 5.72 4.66 4.04
C ILE A 130 6.20 5.67 2.99
N ILE A 131 5.47 6.77 2.77
CA ILE A 131 5.87 7.83 1.82
C ILE A 131 7.26 8.40 2.18
N ARG A 132 7.53 8.61 3.47
CA ARG A 132 8.84 9.08 3.93
C ARG A 132 9.94 8.05 3.67
N LYS A 133 9.70 6.76 3.96
CA LYS A 133 10.65 5.66 3.69
C LYS A 133 10.97 5.54 2.19
N ALA A 134 9.97 5.72 1.32
CA ALA A 134 10.12 5.65 -0.13
C ALA A 134 11.15 6.65 -0.70
N SER A 135 11.39 7.78 -0.01
CA SER A 135 12.38 8.77 -0.44
C SER A 135 13.82 8.23 -0.51
N SER A 136 14.10 7.13 0.19
CA SER A 136 15.42 6.49 0.25
C SER A 136 15.42 4.99 -0.06
N ALA A 137 14.26 4.39 -0.30
CA ALA A 137 14.08 2.95 -0.53
C ALA A 137 13.64 2.68 -1.98
N ASP A 138 13.96 1.51 -2.54
CA ASP A 138 13.82 1.22 -3.98
C ASP A 138 12.42 0.79 -4.43
N PHE A 139 11.42 0.85 -3.55
CA PHE A 139 10.02 0.58 -3.88
C PHE A 139 9.27 1.83 -4.37
N SER A 140 8.21 1.62 -5.14
CA SER A 140 7.34 2.69 -5.67
C SER A 140 6.11 2.93 -4.78
N ILE A 141 5.64 4.18 -4.76
CA ILE A 141 4.38 4.60 -4.12
C ILE A 141 3.29 4.98 -5.14
N SER A 142 3.41 4.61 -6.42
CA SER A 142 2.48 5.05 -7.48
C SER A 142 1.01 4.72 -7.20
N GLU A 143 0.71 3.65 -6.45
CA GLU A 143 -0.66 3.28 -6.02
C GLU A 143 -1.33 4.40 -5.19
N LEU A 144 -0.55 5.17 -4.43
CA LEU A 144 -1.03 6.31 -3.65
C LEU A 144 -1.62 7.41 -4.53
N PHE A 145 -1.12 7.61 -5.75
CA PHE A 145 -1.52 8.75 -6.57
C PHE A 145 -2.99 8.72 -6.98
N TRP A 146 -3.59 7.53 -7.07
CA TRP A 146 -5.04 7.42 -7.26
C TRP A 146 -5.82 7.99 -6.06
N LEU A 147 -5.38 7.75 -4.82
CA LEU A 147 -6.00 8.34 -3.63
C LEU A 147 -5.92 9.86 -3.64
N VAL A 148 -4.77 10.42 -4.02
CA VAL A 148 -4.58 11.87 -4.01
C VAL A 148 -5.37 12.53 -5.16
N THR A 149 -5.31 11.98 -6.38
CA THR A 149 -5.89 12.61 -7.58
C THR A 149 -7.39 12.34 -7.73
N LYS A 150 -7.85 11.11 -7.47
CA LYS A 150 -9.25 10.72 -7.70
C LYS A 150 -10.07 10.75 -6.42
N MET A 151 -9.50 10.29 -5.31
CA MET A 151 -10.20 10.29 -4.01
C MET A 151 -10.01 11.57 -3.19
N GLN A 152 -9.21 12.52 -3.67
CA GLN A 152 -8.98 13.82 -3.04
C GLN A 152 -8.41 13.70 -1.62
N PHE A 153 -7.44 12.80 -1.43
CA PHE A 153 -6.72 12.62 -0.17
C PHE A 153 -5.62 13.67 -0.01
N MET A 154 -6.06 14.93 0.12
CA MET A 154 -5.22 16.13 0.10
C MET A 154 -4.21 16.21 1.26
N GLU A 155 -4.46 15.49 2.36
CA GLU A 155 -3.55 15.38 3.50
C GLU A 155 -2.21 14.72 3.12
N TYR A 156 -2.15 13.93 2.04
CA TYR A 156 -0.90 13.36 1.54
C TYR A 156 -0.13 14.30 0.61
N VAL A 157 -0.75 15.34 0.04
CA VAL A 157 -0.10 16.24 -0.92
C VAL A 157 1.22 16.82 -0.38
N PRO A 158 1.31 17.34 0.86
CA PRO A 158 2.58 17.83 1.40
C PRO A 158 3.68 16.76 1.43
N LEU A 159 3.34 15.50 1.73
CA LEU A 159 4.27 14.38 1.80
C LEU A 159 4.72 13.95 0.41
N VAL A 160 3.82 13.92 -0.57
CA VAL A 160 4.15 13.64 -1.98
C VAL A 160 5.06 14.72 -2.57
N LYS A 161 4.87 15.99 -2.20
CA LYS A 161 5.77 17.09 -2.58
C LYS A 161 7.16 16.93 -1.98
N GLU A 162 7.25 16.54 -0.72
CA GLU A 162 8.52 16.24 -0.04
C GLU A 162 9.23 15.06 -0.71
N TYR A 163 8.51 13.97 -0.98
CA TYR A 163 9.00 12.83 -1.73
C TYR A 163 9.59 13.25 -3.09
N LEU A 164 8.85 14.03 -3.89
CA LEU A 164 9.36 14.51 -5.18
C LEU A 164 10.65 15.32 -5.04
N ARG A 165 10.72 16.22 -4.05
CA ARG A 165 11.93 17.02 -3.80
C ARG A 165 13.15 16.15 -3.49
N HIS A 166 12.97 14.99 -2.88
CA HIS A 166 14.06 14.05 -2.61
C HIS A 166 14.51 13.29 -3.85
N ILE A 167 13.57 12.77 -4.65
CA ILE A 167 13.91 11.87 -5.76
C ILE A 167 14.31 12.61 -7.06
N ILE A 168 13.89 13.88 -7.24
CA ILE A 168 14.07 14.65 -8.48
C ILE A 168 15.54 14.79 -8.93
N ASP A 169 16.47 14.70 -7.97
CA ASP A 169 17.91 14.83 -8.21
C ASP A 169 18.56 13.51 -8.69
N TYR A 170 17.82 12.39 -8.71
CA TYR A 170 18.31 11.05 -9.07
C TYR A 170 17.60 10.42 -10.28
N PRO A 171 17.44 11.14 -11.42
CA PRO A 171 16.62 10.69 -12.54
C PRO A 171 17.11 9.41 -13.22
N SER A 172 18.39 9.07 -13.13
CA SER A 172 18.93 7.82 -13.71
C SER A 172 18.47 6.56 -12.98
N LYS A 173 18.07 6.69 -11.71
CA LYS A 173 17.58 5.57 -10.88
C LYS A 173 16.08 5.61 -10.69
N ARG A 174 15.49 6.82 -10.68
CA ARG A 174 14.11 7.09 -10.24
C ARG A 174 13.22 7.68 -11.33
N TYR A 175 13.53 7.42 -12.60
CA TYR A 175 12.87 8.08 -13.73
C TYR A 175 11.35 7.94 -13.66
N TRP A 176 10.87 6.71 -13.47
CA TRP A 176 9.43 6.40 -13.48
C TRP A 176 8.72 6.96 -12.25
N GLU A 177 9.35 6.90 -11.08
CA GLU A 177 8.81 7.47 -9.86
C GLU A 177 8.70 9.00 -9.96
N ILE A 178 9.70 9.66 -10.56
CA ILE A 178 9.63 11.09 -10.84
C ILE A 178 8.51 11.39 -11.84
N HIS A 179 8.47 10.67 -12.97
CA HIS A 179 7.43 10.83 -13.99
C HIS A 179 6.03 10.76 -13.35
N ASP A 180 5.74 9.68 -12.63
CA ASP A 180 4.41 9.45 -12.06
C ASP A 180 4.05 10.48 -10.99
N THR A 181 5.02 10.85 -10.15
CA THR A 181 4.80 11.87 -9.11
C THR A 181 4.54 13.25 -9.72
N VAL A 182 5.31 13.64 -10.75
CA VAL A 182 5.12 14.93 -11.44
C VAL A 182 3.78 14.95 -12.15
N LYS A 183 3.42 13.88 -12.85
CA LYS A 183 2.11 13.74 -13.50
C LYS A 183 0.97 13.88 -12.51
N SER A 184 1.05 13.21 -11.36
CA SER A 184 0.05 13.31 -10.29
C SER A 184 -0.07 14.73 -9.73
N LEU A 185 1.06 15.39 -9.44
CA LEU A 185 1.06 16.74 -8.88
C LEU A 185 0.67 17.82 -9.89
N LEU A 186 0.84 17.60 -11.19
CA LEU A 186 0.30 18.50 -12.22
C LEU A 186 -1.23 18.55 -12.23
N GLU A 187 -1.91 17.46 -11.87
CA GLU A 187 -3.38 17.43 -11.75
C GLU A 187 -3.89 18.25 -10.56
N ILE A 188 -3.08 18.43 -9.52
CA ILE A 188 -3.53 18.95 -8.21
C ILE A 188 -2.92 20.31 -7.89
N GLU A 189 -1.60 20.47 -8.05
CA GLU A 189 -0.85 21.67 -7.72
C GLU A 189 0.21 21.99 -8.81
N PRO A 190 -0.22 22.36 -10.03
CA PRO A 190 0.69 22.57 -11.15
C PRO A 190 1.74 23.66 -10.89
N GLN A 191 1.39 24.70 -10.12
CA GLN A 191 2.33 25.77 -9.77
C GLN A 191 3.55 25.24 -8.99
N PHE A 192 3.36 24.27 -8.11
CA PHE A 192 4.48 23.68 -7.39
C PHE A 192 5.48 23.00 -8.32
N ILE A 193 4.99 22.30 -9.35
CA ILE A 193 5.85 21.66 -10.35
C ILE A 193 6.61 22.71 -11.15
N HIS A 194 5.95 23.79 -11.58
CA HIS A 194 6.61 24.90 -12.26
C HIS A 194 7.74 25.49 -11.41
N ASP A 195 7.46 25.85 -10.16
CA ASP A 195 8.45 26.45 -9.25
C ASP A 195 9.62 25.49 -8.97
N LEU A 196 9.33 24.21 -8.72
CA LEU A 196 10.35 23.20 -8.46
C LEU A 196 11.25 23.00 -9.68
N PHE A 197 10.68 22.90 -10.88
CA PHE A 197 11.43 22.65 -12.10
C PHE A 197 12.28 23.86 -12.49
N GLU A 198 11.77 25.08 -12.33
CA GLU A 198 12.54 26.30 -12.50
C GLU A 198 13.75 26.32 -11.55
N SER A 199 13.52 26.04 -10.26
CA SER A 199 14.59 26.04 -9.24
C SER A 199 15.67 24.96 -9.46
N LYS A 200 15.30 23.85 -10.11
CA LYS A 200 16.19 22.71 -10.40
C LYS A 200 16.73 22.71 -11.82
N HIS A 201 16.40 23.71 -12.63
CA HIS A 201 16.72 23.79 -14.05
C HIS A 201 16.30 22.54 -14.85
N LYS A 202 15.11 22.01 -14.56
CA LYS A 202 14.51 20.84 -15.22
C LYS A 202 13.32 21.23 -16.08
N LYS A 203 12.94 20.38 -17.03
CA LYS A 203 11.78 20.55 -17.91
C LYS A 203 10.88 19.32 -17.85
N LEU A 204 9.58 19.50 -18.14
CA LEU A 204 8.62 18.39 -18.24
C LEU A 204 9.09 17.32 -19.24
N SER A 205 9.66 17.76 -20.37
CA SER A 205 10.23 16.89 -21.41
C SER A 205 11.36 15.98 -20.90
N ASP A 206 12.06 16.36 -19.82
CA ASP A 206 13.12 15.53 -19.23
C ASP A 206 12.55 14.25 -18.59
N PHE A 207 11.24 14.24 -18.32
CA PHE A 207 10.49 13.16 -17.71
C PHE A 207 9.36 12.66 -18.60
N GLY A 208 9.40 12.92 -19.92
CA GLY A 208 8.40 12.41 -20.86
C GLY A 208 7.00 13.01 -20.75
N LEU A 209 6.90 14.21 -20.14
CA LEU A 209 5.65 14.96 -19.94
C LEU A 209 5.58 16.23 -20.80
#